data_AF-A0A084GLS7-F1
#
_entry.id   AF-A0A084GLS7-F1
#
_cell.length_a   1.000
_cell.length_b   1.000
_cell.length_c   1.000
_cell.angle_alpha   90.00
_cell.angle_beta   90.00
_cell.angle_gamma   90.00
#
_symmetry.space_group_name_H-M   'P 1'
#
loop_
_entity.id
_entity.type
_entity.pdbx_description
1 polymer ?
#
loop_
_entity_poly.entity_id
_entity_poly.type
_entity_poly.pdbx_seq_one_letter_code
_entity_poly.pdbx_strand_id
1 'polypeptide(L)'
;MREIIVLAALWGAAILYLLLKVPKGKRREAQMIFLFSQSVGWLYVYIQTLSGRMVFPFREFPDATKMSLTLYYLFYPAIAVWFNLNYPEQKRLSLKAAYFIGSAFGIQLIAWLLAEYTDLMEYRKYHWFLTFFINLSIIIVIRIFYVWFRKGLIRK
;
A
#
# COMPACT_ATOMS: atom_id res chain seq x y z
N MET A 1 22.07 -1.97 -9.87
CA MET A 1 21.64 -3.27 -10.46
C MET A 1 20.74 -4.03 -9.49
N ARG A 2 21.13 -4.08 -8.20
CA ARG A 2 20.33 -4.66 -7.13
C ARG A 2 18.91 -4.08 -7.03
N GLU A 3 18.78 -2.77 -7.16
CA GLU A 3 17.53 -2.01 -7.05
C GLU A 3 16.53 -2.44 -8.14
N ILE A 4 17.04 -2.62 -9.36
CA ILE A 4 16.25 -3.09 -10.51
C ILE A 4 15.72 -4.50 -10.26
N ILE A 5 16.54 -5.39 -9.70
CA ILE A 5 16.12 -6.76 -9.36
C ILE A 5 15.01 -6.72 -8.29
N VAL A 6 15.18 -5.89 -7.25
CA VAL A 6 14.15 -5.73 -6.22
C VAL A 6 12.86 -5.16 -6.81
N LEU A 7 12.93 -4.14 -7.66
CA LEU A 7 11.75 -3.59 -8.34
C LEU A 7 11.06 -4.64 -9.22
N ALA A 8 11.81 -5.39 -10.03
CA ALA A 8 11.25 -6.45 -10.85
C ALA A 8 10.57 -7.54 -10.00
N ALA A 9 11.16 -7.89 -8.85
CA ALA A 9 10.56 -8.82 -7.90
C ALA A 9 9.26 -8.26 -7.29
N LEU A 10 9.23 -6.98 -6.90
CA LEU A 10 8.02 -6.31 -6.38
C LEU A 10 6.92 -6.24 -7.45
N TRP A 11 7.28 -5.95 -8.70
CA TRP A 11 6.35 -5.97 -9.83
C TRP A 11 5.78 -7.35 -10.06
N GLY A 12 6.64 -8.36 -10.17
CA GLY A 12 6.25 -9.75 -10.34
C GLY A 12 5.31 -10.21 -9.23
N ALA A 13 5.68 -9.98 -7.98
CA ALA A 13 4.85 -10.33 -6.83
C ALA A 13 3.48 -9.65 -6.86
N ALA A 14 3.42 -8.34 -7.11
CA ALA A 14 2.17 -7.57 -7.16
C ALA A 14 1.28 -8.02 -8.33
N ILE A 15 1.84 -8.12 -9.55
CA ILE A 15 1.09 -8.49 -10.76
C ILE A 15 0.59 -9.94 -10.66
N LEU A 16 1.45 -10.88 -10.27
CA LEU A 16 1.06 -12.29 -10.10
C LEU A 16 -0.03 -12.43 -9.04
N TYR A 17 0.08 -11.69 -7.92
CA TYR A 17 -0.99 -11.65 -6.92
C TYR A 17 -2.31 -11.15 -7.53
N LEU A 18 -2.29 -9.99 -8.19
CA LEU A 18 -3.48 -9.36 -8.76
C LEU A 18 -4.15 -10.22 -9.85
N LEU A 19 -3.37 -10.94 -10.65
CA LEU A 19 -3.90 -11.78 -11.74
C LEU A 19 -4.36 -13.16 -11.28
N LEU A 20 -3.58 -13.82 -10.41
CA LEU A 20 -3.77 -15.23 -10.07
C LEU A 20 -4.56 -15.45 -8.77
N LYS A 21 -4.43 -14.56 -7.78
CA LYS A 21 -5.01 -14.74 -6.45
C LYS A 21 -6.30 -13.96 -6.23
N VAL A 22 -6.59 -12.94 -7.04
CA VAL A 22 -7.86 -12.22 -6.99
C VAL A 22 -8.97 -13.04 -7.67
N PRO A 23 -10.02 -13.47 -6.94
CA PRO A 23 -11.11 -14.24 -7.52
C PRO A 23 -11.83 -13.45 -8.63
N LYS A 24 -12.24 -14.13 -9.71
CA LYS A 24 -12.92 -13.50 -10.86
C LYS A 24 -14.12 -12.64 -10.44
N GLY A 25 -14.92 -13.10 -9.49
CA GLY A 25 -16.09 -12.39 -8.96
C GLY A 25 -15.77 -11.11 -8.17
N LYS A 26 -14.53 -10.95 -7.68
CA LYS A 26 -14.09 -9.79 -6.89
C LYS A 26 -13.18 -8.83 -7.68
N ARG A 27 -12.97 -9.04 -8.99
CA ARG A 27 -12.07 -8.21 -9.80
C ARG A 27 -12.47 -6.73 -9.84
N ARG A 28 -13.76 -6.44 -9.90
CA ARG A 28 -14.29 -5.05 -9.85
C ARG A 28 -13.95 -4.37 -8.53
N GLU A 29 -14.14 -5.09 -7.42
CA GLU A 29 -13.79 -4.62 -6.08
C GLU A 29 -12.28 -4.42 -5.96
N ALA A 30 -11.49 -5.38 -6.44
CA ALA A 30 -10.03 -5.29 -6.45
C ALA A 30 -9.53 -4.07 -7.22
N GLN A 31 -10.06 -3.82 -8.43
CA GLN A 31 -9.70 -2.67 -9.25
C GLN A 31 -10.04 -1.35 -8.55
N MET A 32 -11.22 -1.25 -7.93
CA MET A 32 -11.61 -0.06 -7.18
C MET A 32 -10.73 0.17 -5.96
N ILE A 33 -10.45 -0.87 -5.17
CA ILE A 33 -9.52 -0.77 -4.04
C ILE A 33 -8.15 -0.33 -4.52
N PHE A 34 -7.65 -0.93 -5.61
CA PHE A 34 -6.34 -0.63 -6.18
C PHE A 34 -6.24 0.83 -6.59
N LEU A 35 -7.17 1.32 -7.42
CA LEU A 35 -7.19 2.71 -7.90
C LEU A 35 -7.34 3.72 -6.75
N PHE A 36 -8.24 3.46 -5.80
CA PHE A 36 -8.39 4.35 -4.65
C PHE A 36 -7.14 4.37 -3.76
N SER A 37 -6.51 3.21 -3.58
CA SER A 37 -5.25 3.10 -2.83
C SER A 37 -4.10 3.81 -3.54
N GLN A 38 -4.05 3.81 -4.87
CA GLN A 38 -3.10 4.63 -5.63
C GLN A 38 -3.30 6.12 -5.35
N SER A 39 -4.55 6.61 -5.38
CA SER A 39 -4.84 8.03 -5.11
C SER A 39 -4.43 8.46 -3.70
N VAL A 40 -4.76 7.65 -2.68
CA VAL A 40 -4.36 7.93 -1.29
C VAL A 40 -2.84 7.79 -1.11
N GLY A 41 -2.24 6.74 -1.69
CA GLY A 41 -0.82 6.49 -1.64
C GLY A 41 0.01 7.61 -2.28
N TRP A 42 -0.46 8.13 -3.41
CA TRP A 42 0.13 9.28 -4.09
C TRP A 42 0.12 10.53 -3.21
N LEU A 43 -1.04 10.88 -2.62
CA LEU A 43 -1.13 12.02 -1.71
C LEU A 43 -0.17 11.88 -0.51
N TYR A 44 -0.11 10.68 0.06
CA TYR A 44 0.80 10.39 1.16
C TYR A 44 2.27 10.59 0.78
N VAL A 45 2.74 9.94 -0.29
CA VAL A 45 4.15 10.05 -0.69
C VAL A 45 4.51 11.46 -1.17
N TYR A 46 3.56 12.17 -1.79
CA TYR A 46 3.73 13.57 -2.16
C TYR A 46 3.98 14.46 -0.94
N ILE A 47 3.15 14.36 0.10
CA ILE A 47 3.34 15.13 1.35
C ILE A 47 4.67 14.78 2.03
N GLN A 48 5.04 13.49 2.05
CA GLN A 48 6.25 13.01 2.70
C GLN A 48 7.53 13.45 1.97
N THR A 49 7.49 13.51 0.63
CA THR A 49 8.60 14.02 -0.19
C THR A 49 8.70 15.54 -0.11
N LEU A 50 7.57 16.25 -0.17
CA LEU A 50 7.53 17.72 -0.06
C LEU A 50 8.05 18.22 1.29
N SER A 51 7.72 17.50 2.38
CA SER A 51 8.21 17.81 3.73
C SER A 51 9.65 17.37 3.99
N GLY A 52 10.31 16.74 3.02
CA GLY A 52 11.67 16.21 3.15
C GLY A 52 11.81 15.06 4.16
N ARG A 53 10.70 14.45 4.59
CA ARG A 53 10.71 13.28 5.51
C ARG A 53 11.16 12.01 4.81
N MET A 54 10.93 11.96 3.50
CA MET A 54 11.14 10.79 2.67
C MET A 54 11.81 11.18 1.36
N VAL A 55 12.87 10.47 1.01
CA VAL A 55 13.60 10.65 -0.24
C VAL A 55 13.67 9.31 -0.95
N PHE A 56 13.73 9.35 -2.28
CA PHE A 56 13.88 8.18 -3.13
C PHE A 56 15.17 8.36 -3.91
N PRO A 57 16.31 7.86 -3.41
CA PRO A 57 17.61 8.01 -4.09
C PRO A 57 17.62 7.33 -5.46
N PHE A 58 17.16 6.08 -5.54
CA PHE A 58 16.91 5.40 -6.80
C PHE A 58 15.45 5.58 -7.22
N ARG A 59 15.23 6.03 -8.47
CA ARG A 59 13.89 6.28 -9.02
C ARG A 59 13.79 5.74 -10.43
N GLU A 60 12.60 5.26 -10.77
CA GLU A 60 12.30 4.74 -12.11
C GLU A 60 12.21 5.88 -13.14
N PHE A 61 11.69 7.03 -12.71
CA PHE A 61 11.48 8.21 -13.56
C PHE A 61 12.09 9.46 -12.91
N PRO A 62 13.43 9.55 -12.81
CA PRO A 62 14.11 10.59 -12.03
C PRO A 62 13.86 12.01 -12.56
N ASP A 63 13.60 12.16 -13.86
CA ASP A 63 13.34 13.45 -14.51
C ASP A 63 11.89 13.91 -14.41
N ALA A 64 10.95 12.98 -14.18
CA ALA A 64 9.52 13.27 -14.16
C ALA A 64 8.97 13.45 -12.73
N THR A 65 9.52 12.73 -11.74
CA THR A 65 8.99 12.73 -10.37
C THR A 65 10.08 12.49 -9.33
N LYS A 66 9.86 13.05 -8.14
CA LYS A 66 10.69 12.78 -6.95
C LYS A 66 10.22 11.57 -6.13
N MET A 67 9.10 10.97 -6.51
CA MET A 67 8.43 9.85 -5.80
C MET A 67 8.74 8.51 -6.47
N SER A 68 8.77 7.41 -5.71
CA SER A 68 8.83 6.06 -6.31
C SER A 68 7.50 5.68 -6.93
N LEU A 69 7.53 5.29 -8.21
CA LEU A 69 6.33 4.83 -8.91
C LEU A 69 5.93 3.43 -8.42
N THR A 70 6.87 2.49 -8.38
CA THR A 70 6.59 1.09 -8.04
C THR A 70 5.95 0.93 -6.67
N LEU A 71 6.51 1.60 -5.66
CA LEU A 71 6.04 1.41 -4.30
C LEU A 71 4.61 1.92 -4.13
N TYR A 72 4.31 3.12 -4.60
CA TYR A 72 3.04 3.80 -4.30
C TYR A 72 1.95 3.62 -5.35
N TYR A 73 2.31 3.27 -6.59
CA TYR A 73 1.33 3.03 -7.65
C TYR A 73 1.10 1.56 -7.96
N LEU A 74 1.96 0.65 -7.54
CA LEU A 74 1.77 -0.78 -7.83
C LEU A 74 1.78 -1.63 -6.56
N PHE A 75 2.87 -1.61 -5.81
CA PHE A 75 3.12 -2.57 -4.75
C PHE A 75 2.22 -2.34 -3.52
N TYR A 76 2.19 -1.14 -2.93
CA TYR A 76 1.30 -0.85 -1.80
C TYR A 76 -0.19 -0.92 -2.17
N PRO A 77 -0.64 -0.45 -3.36
CA PRO A 77 -2.01 -0.69 -3.81
C PRO A 77 -2.36 -2.19 -3.93
N ALA A 78 -1.44 -3.05 -4.38
CA ALA A 78 -1.66 -4.50 -4.42
C ALA A 78 -1.80 -5.09 -3.00
N ILE A 79 -0.99 -4.63 -2.04
CA ILE A 79 -1.13 -4.99 -0.61
C ILE A 79 -2.51 -4.56 -0.08
N ALA A 80 -2.98 -3.36 -0.43
CA ALA A 80 -4.28 -2.86 -0.01
C ALA A 80 -5.44 -3.70 -0.58
N VAL A 81 -5.32 -4.19 -1.82
CA VAL A 81 -6.25 -5.17 -2.40
C VAL A 81 -6.23 -6.46 -1.58
N TRP A 82 -5.04 -7.01 -1.31
CA TRP A 82 -4.91 -8.22 -0.50
C TRP A 82 -5.56 -8.08 0.86
N PHE A 83 -5.26 -7.00 1.57
CA PHE A 83 -5.85 -6.69 2.87
C PHE A 83 -7.38 -6.67 2.83
N ASN A 84 -7.94 -5.92 1.87
CA ASN A 84 -9.39 -5.70 1.84
C ASN A 84 -10.19 -6.91 1.41
N LEU A 85 -9.68 -7.70 0.46
CA LEU A 85 -10.37 -8.89 -0.04
C LEU A 85 -10.32 -10.07 0.94
N ASN A 86 -9.28 -10.13 1.79
CA ASN A 86 -9.09 -11.15 2.83
C ASN A 86 -9.53 -10.68 4.22
N TYR A 87 -10.09 -9.48 4.33
CA TYR A 87 -10.53 -8.94 5.62
C TYR A 87 -11.60 -9.82 6.27
N PRO A 88 -11.45 -10.19 7.56
CA PRO A 88 -12.36 -11.12 8.23
C PRO A 88 -13.67 -10.44 8.69
N GLU A 89 -14.63 -10.24 7.77
CA GLU A 89 -15.89 -9.51 8.04
C GLU A 89 -16.75 -10.12 9.15
N GLN A 90 -16.79 -11.45 9.27
CA GLN A 90 -17.66 -12.16 10.21
C GLN A 90 -16.99 -12.46 11.57
N LYS A 91 -15.74 -12.03 11.79
CA LYS A 91 -15.02 -12.30 13.04
C LYS A 91 -15.28 -11.23 14.12
N ARG A 92 -14.93 -11.57 15.36
CA ARG A 92 -15.01 -10.68 16.54
C ARG A 92 -14.16 -9.42 16.35
N LEU A 93 -14.53 -8.34 17.05
CA LEU A 93 -13.88 -7.03 16.93
C LEU A 93 -12.37 -7.09 17.24
N SER A 94 -11.95 -7.90 18.22
CA SER A 94 -10.53 -8.08 18.56
C SER A 94 -9.70 -8.64 17.40
N LEU A 95 -10.22 -9.64 16.68
CA LEU A 95 -9.54 -10.21 15.51
C LEU A 95 -9.47 -9.22 14.35
N LYS A 96 -10.51 -8.39 14.17
CA LYS A 96 -10.51 -7.31 13.19
C LYS A 96 -9.46 -6.26 13.52
N ALA A 97 -9.40 -5.83 14.77
CA ALA A 97 -8.39 -4.87 15.24
C ALA A 97 -6.97 -5.43 15.08
N ALA A 98 -6.75 -6.70 15.48
CA ALA A 98 -5.48 -7.39 15.30
C ALA A 98 -5.09 -7.49 13.80
N TYR A 99 -6.05 -7.71 12.91
CA TYR A 99 -5.81 -7.74 11.47
C TYR A 99 -5.35 -6.38 10.92
N PHE A 100 -5.97 -5.27 11.35
CA PHE A 100 -5.52 -3.92 11.00
C PHE A 100 -4.12 -3.62 11.54
N ILE A 101 -3.91 -3.86 12.83
CA ILE A 101 -2.63 -3.61 13.51
C ILE A 101 -1.52 -4.43 12.85
N GLY A 102 -1.72 -5.74 12.70
CA GLY A 102 -0.75 -6.64 12.08
C GLY A 102 -0.44 -6.26 10.63
N SER A 103 -1.43 -5.78 9.87
CA SER A 103 -1.21 -5.33 8.49
C SER A 103 -0.44 -4.01 8.43
N ALA A 104 -0.72 -3.06 9.32
CA ALA A 104 0.04 -1.82 9.43
C ALA A 104 1.50 -2.09 9.83
N PHE A 105 1.72 -3.02 10.78
CA PHE A 105 3.05 -3.52 11.11
C PHE A 105 3.76 -4.18 9.92
N GLY A 106 3.05 -5.02 9.15
CA GLY A 106 3.60 -5.66 7.97
C GLY A 106 4.06 -4.66 6.90
N ILE A 107 3.25 -3.62 6.63
CA ILE A 107 3.62 -2.53 5.73
C ILE A 107 4.85 -1.78 6.28
N GLN A 108 4.86 -1.48 7.57
CA GLN A 108 6.00 -0.80 8.22
C GLN A 108 7.28 -1.62 8.13
N LEU A 109 7.19 -2.94 8.35
CA LEU A 109 8.32 -3.86 8.27
C LEU A 109 8.88 -3.93 6.85
N ILE A 110 8.01 -4.07 5.84
CA ILE A 110 8.47 -4.07 4.44
C ILE A 110 9.12 -2.73 4.10
N ALA A 111 8.53 -1.62 4.52
CA ALA A 111 9.10 -0.30 4.28
C ALA A 111 10.48 -0.15 4.94
N TRP A 112 10.62 -0.59 6.20
CA TRP A 112 11.91 -0.58 6.89
C TRP A 112 12.94 -1.47 6.20
N LEU A 113 12.59 -2.69 5.77
CA LEU A 113 13.49 -3.56 5.01
C LEU A 113 13.95 -2.93 3.70
N LEU A 114 13.03 -2.28 2.97
CA LEU A 114 13.40 -1.56 1.75
C LEU A 114 14.34 -0.39 2.05
N ALA A 115 14.12 0.36 3.13
CA ALA A 115 14.97 1.50 3.47
C ALA A 115 16.36 1.08 3.98
N GLU A 116 16.43 0.01 4.76
CA GLU A 116 17.70 -0.49 5.34
C GLU A 116 18.56 -1.17 4.27
N TYR A 117 17.92 -1.92 3.37
CA TYR A 117 18.63 -2.76 2.41
C TYR A 117 18.55 -2.22 0.99
N THR A 118 17.93 -1.10 0.67
CA THR A 118 17.94 -0.62 -0.73
C THR A 118 17.91 0.90 -0.81
N ASP A 119 18.40 1.42 -1.93
CA ASP A 119 18.27 2.86 -2.25
C ASP A 119 16.89 3.20 -2.81
N LEU A 120 15.91 2.31 -2.70
CA LEU A 120 14.55 2.57 -3.18
C LEU A 120 13.81 3.57 -2.30
N MET A 121 14.26 3.82 -1.06
CA MET A 121 13.56 4.70 -0.14
C MET A 121 14.45 5.03 1.06
N GLU A 122 14.50 6.30 1.46
CA GLU A 122 15.26 6.75 2.62
C GLU A 122 14.38 7.63 3.51
N TYR A 123 14.35 7.34 4.81
CA TYR A 123 13.67 8.19 5.78
C TYR A 123 14.66 9.16 6.42
N ARG A 124 14.48 10.47 6.21
CA ARG A 124 15.34 11.50 6.83
C ARG A 124 14.89 11.94 8.22
N LYS A 125 13.59 11.93 8.46
CA LYS A 125 12.97 12.28 9.76
C LYS A 125 11.98 11.19 10.14
N TYR A 126 12.53 10.06 10.58
CA TYR A 126 11.75 8.86 10.87
C TYR A 126 11.23 8.86 12.30
N HIS A 127 9.92 8.92 12.46
CA HIS A 127 9.25 8.63 13.72
C HIS A 127 8.43 7.36 13.54
N TRP A 128 8.91 6.26 14.13
CA TRP A 128 8.33 4.94 13.95
C TRP A 128 6.84 4.90 14.33
N PHE A 129 6.48 5.45 15.51
CA PHE A 129 5.08 5.51 15.97
C PHE A 129 4.19 6.36 15.04
N LEU A 130 4.67 7.53 14.61
CA LEU A 130 3.91 8.39 13.71
C LEU A 130 3.64 7.69 12.37
N THR A 131 4.66 7.03 11.82
CA THR A 131 4.54 6.31 10.54
C THR A 131 3.59 5.13 10.68
N PHE A 132 3.64 4.40 11.79
CA PHE A 132 2.69 3.34 12.11
C PHE A 132 1.24 3.84 12.14
N PHE A 133 0.96 4.93 12.86
CA PHE A 133 -0.40 5.48 12.93
C PHE A 133 -0.88 6.01 11.59
N ILE A 134 -0.02 6.64 10.79
CA ILE A 134 -0.39 7.08 9.43
C ILE A 134 -0.73 5.88 8.55
N ASN A 135 0.11 4.84 8.54
CA ASN A 135 -0.15 3.61 7.78
C ASN A 135 -1.47 2.96 8.21
N LEU A 136 -1.73 2.88 9.52
CA LEU A 136 -2.99 2.39 10.06
C LEU A 136 -4.18 3.24 9.58
N SER A 137 -4.08 4.56 9.62
CA SER A 137 -5.12 5.48 9.12
C SER A 137 -5.38 5.29 7.63
N ILE A 138 -4.34 5.13 6.79
CA ILE A 138 -4.47 4.90 5.35
C ILE A 138 -5.28 3.61 5.09
N ILE A 139 -4.93 2.51 5.75
CA ILE A 139 -5.65 1.23 5.60
C ILE A 139 -7.11 1.37 6.04
N ILE A 140 -7.37 2.10 7.12
CA ILE A 140 -8.74 2.39 7.61
C ILE A 140 -9.51 3.20 6.56
N VAL A 141 -8.93 4.27 6.02
CA VAL A 141 -9.57 5.12 5.00
C VAL A 141 -9.93 4.32 3.76
N ILE A 142 -9.00 3.50 3.26
CA ILE A 142 -9.24 2.61 2.12
C ILE A 142 -10.37 1.63 2.44
N ARG A 143 -10.40 1.05 3.65
CA ARG A 143 -11.46 0.12 4.05
C ARG A 143 -12.83 0.80 4.15
N ILE A 144 -12.89 1.99 4.74
CA ILE A 144 -14.13 2.78 4.85
C ILE A 144 -14.69 3.06 3.45
N PHE A 145 -13.83 3.55 2.54
CA PHE A 145 -14.22 3.81 1.16
C PHE A 145 -14.70 2.55 0.46
N TYR A 146 -13.97 1.44 0.59
CA TYR A 146 -14.36 0.16 0.00
C TYR A 146 -15.73 -0.33 0.49
N VAL A 147 -15.97 -0.31 1.80
CA VAL A 147 -17.25 -0.73 2.39
C VAL A 147 -18.38 0.18 1.94
N TRP A 148 -18.15 1.50 1.89
CA TRP A 148 -19.11 2.45 1.37
C TRP A 148 -19.46 2.17 -0.10
N PHE A 149 -18.44 1.99 -0.96
CA PHE A 149 -18.63 1.70 -2.38
C PHE A 149 -19.36 0.38 -2.60
N ARG A 150 -19.04 -0.66 -1.81
CA ARG A 150 -19.74 -1.95 -1.88
C ARG A 150 -21.20 -1.84 -1.46
N LYS A 151 -21.53 -1.05 -0.42
CA LYS A 151 -22.92 -0.81 0.00
C LYS A 151 -23.73 -0.10 -1.08
N GLY A 152 -23.13 0.84 -1.81
CA GLY A 152 -23.77 1.51 -2.95
C GLY A 152 -24.06 0.59 -4.14
N LEU A 153 -23.22 -0.44 -4.35
CA LEU A 153 -23.40 -1.47 -5.38
C LEU A 153 -24.43 -2.56 -5.01
N ILE A 154 -24.62 -2.82 -3.72
CA ILE A 154 -25.54 -3.87 -3.20
C ILE A 154 -26.89 -3.27 -2.78
N ARG A 155 -27.25 -2.06 -3.23
CA ARG A 155 -28.66 -1.65 -3.25
C ARG A 155 -29.36 -2.37 -4.41
N LYS A 156 -29.84 -3.58 -4.12
CA LYS A 156 -30.96 -4.22 -4.82
C LYS A 156 -32.07 -4.44 -3.81
#